data_AF-A0AAJ0E974-F1
#
_entry.id   AF-A0AAJ0E974-F1
#
_cell.length_a   1.000
_cell.length_b   1.000
_cell.length_c   1.000
_cell.angle_alpha   90.00
_cell.angle_beta   90.00
_cell.angle_gamma   90.00
#
_symmetry.space_group_name_H-M   'P 1'
#
loop_
_entity.id
_entity.type
_entity.pdbx_description
1 polymer ?
#
loop_
_entity_poly.entity_id
_entity_poly.type
_entity_poly.pdbx_seq_one_letter_code
_entity_poly.pdbx_strand_id
1 'polypeptide(L)'
;METLPQDLIDDIVSYLLPQQQVKAIQPYDVRVRPISPVAPLATVSRRLQAAVERATFRSLKITSDEFPKFIEILTPARRYHLASLIVTITLPPYDEAASHRAESPEERLINDKCYSNGIKSLFDILRRWEDEDPETIGYRLALFINHPESPSDTPWPTKYVPWGEMYPEEDGIYEGRFLHSFIELRESQLLPNLERVKQLVMMQQEERYGHRNTYPKVPIILASKMPNLERFKLFMNDDEKRFEELRILNRNEAAQAIRELSLPSLRKAEFDFFQRRYRNERAMPPALHGPGVPDPLSSAICAFSQNLVDLSVTGAFDDSLLRPTQGLSETSWPNLRFLDVNMHATSPSGTWYFKKADGSPDHRPYTHSSSTNNAHSDLHSEEFSFVEEAAYARMTPVEVFRCKPDDAYITPFIEAYANALKVMPKLASAALNFQLEYETEEDEPSWMCIAYFAPCRTASKHPPKLLCPNCNRGVTRQLVKLYLGWEPSEALAAKLRAIGDEAHEASMVEKTMAQFMDQHEWANNDDL
;
A
#
# COMPACT_ATOMS: atom_id res chain seq x y z
N MET A 1 39.62 20.25 13.65
CA MET A 1 38.27 20.10 13.05
C MET A 1 37.74 21.39 12.42
N GLU A 2 38.08 22.58 12.93
CA GLU A 2 37.65 23.83 12.28
C GLU A 2 38.31 24.13 10.92
N THR A 3 39.36 23.38 10.55
CA THR A 3 40.05 23.50 9.25
C THR A 3 39.48 22.59 8.17
N LEU A 4 38.67 21.59 8.53
CA LEU A 4 38.07 20.66 7.55
C LEU A 4 36.84 21.32 6.89
N PRO A 5 36.70 21.26 5.55
CA PRO A 5 35.47 21.62 4.85
C PRO A 5 34.22 20.99 5.47
N GLN A 6 33.09 21.71 5.46
CA GLN A 6 31.85 21.23 6.04
C GLN A 6 31.39 19.91 5.40
N ASP A 7 31.55 19.76 4.09
CA ASP A 7 31.17 18.55 3.35
C ASP A 7 31.90 17.29 3.86
N LEU A 8 33.18 17.42 4.23
CA LEU A 8 33.94 16.32 4.82
C LEU A 8 33.48 16.00 6.24
N ILE A 9 33.06 17.01 7.01
CA ILE A 9 32.52 16.80 8.36
C ILE A 9 31.15 16.13 8.29
N ASP A 10 30.32 16.52 7.32
CA ASP A 10 29.02 15.91 7.06
C ASP A 10 29.17 14.44 6.64
N ASP A 11 30.14 14.15 5.77
CA ASP A 11 30.50 12.79 5.35
C ASP A 11 30.96 11.96 6.56
N ILE A 12 31.87 12.48 7.39
CA ILE A 12 32.31 11.82 8.64
C ILE A 12 31.12 11.50 9.55
N VAL A 13 30.23 12.47 9.80
CA VAL A 13 29.05 12.25 10.65
C VAL A 13 28.12 11.20 10.03
N SER A 14 28.00 11.14 8.70
CA SER A 14 27.15 10.16 8.03
C SER A 14 27.57 8.71 8.32
N TYR A 15 28.87 8.43 8.46
CA TYR A 15 29.38 7.11 8.85
C TYR A 15 29.15 6.76 10.33
N LEU A 16 28.83 7.75 11.16
CA LEU A 16 28.55 7.56 12.60
C LEU A 16 27.06 7.34 12.88
N LEU A 17 26.20 7.68 11.93
CA LEU A 17 24.77 7.41 12.01
C LEU A 17 24.50 5.95 11.65
N PRO A 18 23.47 5.31 12.24
CA PRO A 18 22.99 4.04 11.72
C PRO A 18 22.63 4.24 10.25
N GLN A 19 23.29 3.50 9.35
CA GLN A 19 22.80 3.37 7.99
C GLN A 19 21.36 2.89 8.11
N GLN A 20 20.40 3.60 7.50
CA GLN A 20 19.05 3.08 7.32
C GLN A 20 19.18 1.83 6.45
N GLN A 21 19.41 0.67 7.08
CA GLN A 21 19.47 -0.62 6.42
C GLN A 21 18.08 -0.89 5.86
N VAL A 22 18.01 -1.00 4.53
CA VAL A 22 16.80 -1.31 3.76
C VAL A 22 16.45 -2.80 3.84
N LYS A 23 17.20 -3.62 4.58
CA LYS A 23 16.94 -5.06 4.76
C LYS A 23 16.77 -5.40 6.23
N ALA A 24 15.74 -6.19 6.53
CA ALA A 24 15.53 -6.80 7.83
C ALA A 24 16.78 -7.55 8.29
N ILE A 25 17.25 -7.24 9.50
CA ILE A 25 18.37 -7.92 10.13
C ILE A 25 17.94 -9.37 10.40
N GLN A 26 18.61 -10.33 9.76
CA GLN A 26 18.45 -11.75 10.06
C GLN A 26 18.97 -12.04 11.48
N PRO A 27 18.40 -13.01 12.23
CA PRO A 27 18.61 -13.16 13.68
C PRO A 27 20.03 -13.54 14.13
N TYR A 28 20.99 -13.71 13.22
CA TYR A 28 22.33 -14.23 13.51
C TYR A 28 23.49 -13.28 13.16
N ASP A 29 23.23 -12.01 12.81
CA ASP A 29 24.31 -11.06 12.52
C ASP A 29 24.87 -10.41 13.82
N VAL A 30 25.71 -11.16 14.55
CA VAL A 30 26.26 -10.78 15.87
C VAL A 30 27.39 -9.74 15.79
N ARG A 31 27.35 -8.82 14.82
CA ARG A 31 28.32 -7.69 14.73
C ARG A 31 27.66 -6.34 14.48
N VAL A 32 26.49 -6.11 15.07
CA VAL A 32 25.94 -4.74 15.17
C VAL A 32 26.87 -3.93 16.08
N ARG A 33 27.65 -3.01 15.48
CA ARG A 33 28.39 -2.02 16.27
C ARG A 33 27.37 -1.26 17.13
N PRO A 34 27.59 -1.10 18.45
CA PRO A 34 26.73 -0.28 19.27
C PRO A 34 26.69 1.13 18.67
N ILE A 35 25.47 1.62 18.44
CA ILE A 35 25.25 2.97 17.90
C ILE A 35 25.77 3.95 18.94
N SER A 36 26.87 4.63 18.63
CA SER A 36 27.37 5.70 19.49
C SER A 36 26.38 6.87 19.43
N PRO A 37 25.90 7.38 20.59
CA PRO A 37 25.08 8.58 20.58
C PRO A 37 25.91 9.71 19.94
N VAL A 38 25.41 10.29 18.85
CA VAL A 38 26.09 11.36 18.10
C VAL A 38 25.88 12.75 18.72
N ALA A 39 24.90 12.90 19.61
CA ALA A 39 24.59 14.17 20.28
C ALA A 39 25.79 14.80 21.04
N PRO A 40 26.65 14.05 21.75
CA PRO A 40 27.86 14.61 22.36
C PRO A 40 28.84 15.21 21.34
N LEU A 41 28.85 14.74 20.08
CA LEU A 41 29.73 15.33 19.06
C LEU A 41 29.31 16.75 18.70
N ALA A 42 28.03 17.09 18.88
CA ALA A 42 27.53 18.44 18.65
C ALA A 42 28.14 19.49 19.59
N THR A 43 28.68 19.08 20.74
CA THR A 43 29.31 20.01 21.70
C THR A 43 30.78 20.28 21.38
N VAL A 44 31.41 19.50 20.50
CA VAL A 44 32.85 19.56 20.22
C VAL A 44 33.23 20.77 19.36
N SER A 45 32.41 21.14 18.37
CA SER A 45 32.62 22.34 17.54
C SER A 45 31.32 22.77 16.85
N ARG A 46 31.24 24.02 16.40
CA ARG A 46 30.07 24.54 15.65
C ARG A 46 29.81 23.80 14.34
N ARG A 47 30.86 23.37 13.65
CA ARG A 47 30.74 22.59 12.38
C ARG A 47 30.19 21.19 12.62
N LEU A 48 30.64 20.52 13.68
CA LEU A 48 30.06 19.25 14.10
C LEU A 48 28.63 19.43 14.62
N GLN A 49 28.34 20.50 15.35
CA GLN A 49 26.99 20.83 15.76
C GLN A 49 26.06 20.90 14.54
N ALA A 50 26.44 21.66 13.51
CA ALA A 50 25.65 21.78 12.28
C ALA A 50 25.46 20.42 11.57
N ALA A 51 26.52 19.61 11.46
CA ALA A 51 26.44 18.29 10.84
C ALA A 51 25.53 17.32 11.62
N VAL A 52 25.70 17.27 12.95
CA VAL A 52 24.89 16.42 13.84
C VAL A 52 23.44 16.89 13.87
N GLU A 53 23.17 18.19 13.97
CA GLU A 53 21.81 18.72 13.93
C GLU A 53 21.13 18.44 12.58
N ARG A 54 21.84 18.65 11.46
CA ARG A 54 21.31 18.33 10.13
C ARG A 54 20.94 16.86 10.02
N ALA A 55 21.79 15.96 10.49
CA ALA A 55 21.53 14.54 10.52
C ALA A 55 20.35 14.16 11.43
N THR A 56 20.35 14.67 12.66
CA THR A 56 19.39 14.32 13.71
C THR A 56 17.98 14.81 13.37
N PHE A 57 17.86 16.05 12.87
CA PHE A 57 16.56 16.64 12.54
C PHE A 57 16.09 16.31 11.13
N ARG A 58 16.85 15.51 10.36
CA ARG A 58 16.46 15.12 8.99
C ARG A 58 15.20 14.28 8.96
N SER A 59 15.11 13.32 9.87
CA SER A 59 14.00 12.38 9.97
C SER A 59 13.60 12.20 11.42
N LEU A 60 12.37 12.55 11.75
CA LEU A 60 11.84 12.44 13.11
C LEU A 60 10.67 11.48 13.14
N LYS A 61 10.57 10.72 14.24
CA LYS A 61 9.41 9.90 14.58
C LYS A 61 8.89 10.41 15.93
N ILE A 62 7.63 10.80 15.97
CA ILE A 62 6.99 11.38 17.16
C ILE A 62 5.58 10.83 17.36
N THR A 63 5.09 10.90 18.59
CA THR A 63 3.68 10.68 18.93
C THR A 63 2.97 12.01 19.22
N SER A 64 1.64 12.02 19.24
CA SER A 64 0.86 13.25 19.45
C SER A 64 1.06 13.90 20.83
N ASP A 65 1.41 13.12 21.85
CA ASP A 65 1.78 13.63 23.18
C ASP A 65 3.12 14.39 23.18
N GLU A 66 3.97 14.16 22.19
CA GLU A 66 5.27 14.83 22.06
C GLU A 66 5.19 16.16 21.30
N PHE A 67 4.02 16.56 20.78
CA PHE A 67 3.87 17.80 20.00
C PHE A 67 4.39 19.07 20.69
N PRO A 68 4.16 19.31 22.01
CA PRO A 68 4.73 20.48 22.67
C PRO A 68 6.26 20.50 22.64
N LYS A 69 6.89 19.34 22.89
CA LYS A 69 8.35 19.17 22.87
C LYS A 69 8.89 19.28 21.44
N PHE A 70 8.16 18.77 20.46
CA PHE A 70 8.49 18.90 19.05
C PHE A 70 8.58 20.37 18.62
N ILE A 71 7.60 21.20 19.03
CA ILE A 71 7.60 22.64 18.77
C ILE A 71 8.79 23.33 19.43
N GLU A 72 9.12 22.97 20.68
CA GLU A 72 10.23 23.55 21.43
C GLU A 72 11.60 23.25 20.79
N ILE A 73 11.80 22.00 20.34
CA ILE A 73 13.09 21.54 19.83
C ILE A 73 13.36 22.03 18.39
N LEU A 74 12.33 22.13 17.55
CA LEU A 74 12.44 22.50 16.13
C LEU A 74 12.40 24.03 15.96
N THR A 75 13.52 24.66 16.32
CA THR A 75 13.79 26.08 16.04
C THR A 75 13.75 26.37 14.53
N PRO A 76 13.52 27.62 14.10
CA PRO A 76 13.45 27.98 12.67
C PRO A 76 14.61 27.40 11.83
N ALA A 77 15.85 27.50 12.31
CA ALA A 77 17.02 26.94 11.62
C ALA A 77 16.97 25.41 11.46
N ARG A 78 16.46 24.69 12.46
CA ARG A 78 16.35 23.21 12.44
C ARG A 78 15.22 22.73 11.55
N ARG A 79 14.16 23.52 11.36
CA ARG A 79 13.03 23.19 10.48
C ARG A 79 13.49 22.95 9.04
N TYR A 80 14.56 23.59 8.57
CA TYR A 80 15.14 23.38 7.23
C TYR A 80 15.74 21.99 7.03
N HIS A 81 16.16 21.34 8.11
CA HIS A 81 16.73 20.00 8.04
C HIS A 81 15.64 18.93 7.92
N LEU A 82 14.43 19.20 8.42
CA LEU A 82 13.33 18.25 8.42
C LEU A 82 12.88 17.90 6.99
N ALA A 83 13.24 16.69 6.57
CA ALA A 83 12.89 16.11 5.28
C ALA A 83 11.86 14.99 5.41
N SER A 84 11.78 14.35 6.58
CA SER A 84 10.88 13.23 6.87
C SER A 84 10.30 13.35 8.27
N LEU A 85 8.98 13.22 8.40
CA LEU A 85 8.29 13.25 9.68
C LEU A 85 7.32 12.07 9.76
N ILE A 86 7.53 11.18 10.73
CA ILE A 86 6.67 10.05 11.05
C ILE A 86 5.86 10.40 12.29
N VAL A 87 4.54 10.39 12.18
CA VAL A 87 3.64 10.74 13.29
C VAL A 87 2.70 9.59 13.60
N THR A 88 2.53 9.30 14.88
CA THR A 88 1.52 8.37 15.39
C THR A 88 0.58 9.14 16.31
N ILE A 89 -0.73 9.06 16.08
CA ILE A 89 -1.70 9.71 16.97
C ILE A 89 -2.06 8.75 18.09
N THR A 90 -1.82 9.18 19.33
CA THR A 90 -2.08 8.41 20.55
C THR A 90 -3.54 8.58 20.97
N LEU A 91 -4.30 7.49 20.97
CA LEU A 91 -5.69 7.44 21.42
C LEU A 91 -5.78 7.28 22.95
N PRO A 92 -6.95 7.54 23.56
CA PRO A 92 -7.14 7.34 25.00
C PRO A 92 -6.94 5.87 25.42
N PRO A 93 -6.43 5.63 26.64
CA PRO A 93 -6.41 4.28 27.20
C PRO A 93 -7.84 3.82 27.54
N TYR A 94 -8.03 2.51 27.58
CA TYR A 94 -9.23 1.84 28.08
C TYR A 94 -8.87 0.86 29.20
N ASP A 95 -9.88 0.48 29.99
CA ASP A 95 -9.73 -0.42 31.12
C ASP A 95 -9.78 -1.91 30.73
N GLU A 96 -9.48 -2.77 31.70
CA GLU A 96 -9.48 -4.21 31.54
C GLU A 96 -10.86 -4.72 31.11
N ALA A 97 -11.96 -4.24 31.71
CA ALA A 97 -13.30 -4.67 31.31
C ALA A 97 -13.60 -4.40 29.82
N ALA A 98 -13.13 -3.28 29.28
CA ALA A 98 -13.26 -2.96 27.87
C ALA A 98 -12.37 -3.82 26.96
N SER A 99 -11.27 -4.39 27.47
CA SER A 99 -10.33 -5.22 26.68
C SER A 99 -10.93 -6.56 26.23
N HIS A 100 -12.05 -7.01 26.83
CA HIS A 100 -12.73 -8.28 26.52
C HIS A 100 -13.95 -8.12 25.60
N ARG A 101 -14.20 -6.93 25.04
CA ARG A 101 -15.33 -6.68 24.11
C ARG A 101 -14.96 -5.75 22.98
N ALA A 102 -15.75 -5.80 21.91
CA ALA A 102 -15.62 -4.84 20.81
C ALA A 102 -15.90 -3.40 21.28
N GLU A 103 -15.36 -2.43 20.56
CA GLU A 103 -15.57 -1.00 20.85
C GLU A 103 -17.05 -0.61 20.71
N SER A 104 -17.57 0.07 21.73
CA SER A 104 -18.91 0.65 21.69
C SER A 104 -18.95 1.87 20.76
N PRO A 105 -20.13 2.26 20.27
CA PRO A 105 -20.27 3.49 19.46
C PRO A 105 -19.73 4.75 20.14
N GLU A 106 -19.87 4.86 21.46
CA GLU A 106 -19.36 6.00 22.25
C GLU A 106 -17.83 6.01 22.30
N GLU A 107 -17.21 4.83 22.47
CA GLU A 107 -15.75 4.68 22.47
C GLU A 107 -15.17 5.02 21.09
N ARG A 108 -15.81 4.53 20.01
CA ARG A 108 -15.44 4.89 18.63
C ARG A 108 -15.49 6.41 18.42
N LEU A 109 -16.56 7.07 18.89
CA LEU A 109 -16.69 8.52 18.79
C LEU A 109 -15.61 9.28 19.58
N ILE A 110 -15.19 8.77 20.74
CA ILE A 110 -14.08 9.34 21.52
C ILE A 110 -12.77 9.20 20.74
N ASN A 111 -12.52 8.04 20.15
CA ASN A 111 -11.34 7.77 19.32
C ASN A 111 -11.30 8.68 18.09
N ASP A 112 -12.42 8.83 17.37
CA ASP A 112 -12.55 9.73 16.22
C ASP A 112 -12.21 11.18 16.57
N LYS A 113 -12.74 11.67 17.69
CA LYS A 113 -12.46 13.03 18.18
C LYS A 113 -10.98 13.19 18.54
N CYS A 114 -10.40 12.23 19.24
CA CYS A 114 -8.98 12.26 19.62
C CYS A 114 -8.08 12.27 18.37
N TYR A 115 -8.33 11.36 17.43
CA TYR A 115 -7.62 11.28 16.17
C TYR A 115 -7.71 12.58 15.37
N SER A 116 -8.93 13.11 15.20
CA SER A 116 -9.18 14.35 14.46
C SER A 116 -8.47 15.54 15.08
N ASN A 117 -8.50 15.67 16.42
CA ASN A 117 -7.79 16.73 17.14
C ASN A 117 -6.27 16.60 17.02
N GLY A 118 -5.74 15.37 17.06
CA GLY A 118 -4.32 15.10 16.85
C GLY A 118 -3.86 15.51 15.45
N ILE A 119 -4.59 15.09 14.41
CA ILE A 119 -4.32 15.48 13.02
C ILE A 119 -4.42 17.01 12.84
N LYS A 120 -5.47 17.64 13.38
CA LYS A 120 -5.62 19.09 13.32
C LYS A 120 -4.43 19.81 13.96
N SER A 121 -4.02 19.37 15.14
CA SER A 121 -2.87 19.96 15.86
C SER A 121 -1.58 19.82 15.05
N LEU A 122 -1.33 18.66 14.45
CA LEU A 122 -0.19 18.45 13.55
C LEU A 122 -0.23 19.43 12.36
N PHE A 123 -1.38 19.55 11.71
CA PHE A 123 -1.55 20.44 10.56
C PHE A 123 -1.37 21.91 10.96
N ASP A 124 -1.90 22.34 12.10
CA ASP A 124 -1.72 23.70 12.61
C ASP A 124 -0.24 24.00 12.91
N ILE A 125 0.51 23.03 13.47
CA ILE A 125 1.95 23.17 13.72
C ILE A 125 2.71 23.38 12.41
N LEU A 126 2.49 22.51 11.42
CA LEU A 126 3.18 22.58 10.13
C LEU A 126 2.78 23.84 9.37
N ARG A 127 1.50 24.20 9.37
CA ARG A 127 1.00 25.42 8.73
C ARG A 127 1.61 26.67 9.35
N ARG A 128 1.68 26.72 10.68
CA ARG A 128 2.31 27.84 11.39
C ARG A 128 3.77 28.00 10.99
N TRP A 129 4.51 26.92 10.73
CA TRP A 129 5.88 27.01 10.26
C TRP A 129 5.98 27.58 8.84
N GLU A 130 5.04 27.24 7.96
CA GLU A 130 4.93 27.84 6.61
C GLU A 130 4.61 29.33 6.69
N ASP A 131 3.74 29.74 7.61
CA ASP A 131 3.36 31.15 7.80
C ASP A 131 4.48 31.98 8.47
N GLU A 132 5.22 31.41 9.43
CA GLU A 132 6.36 32.05 10.10
C GLU A 132 7.58 32.18 9.17
N ASP A 133 7.80 31.19 8.31
CA ASP A 133 8.95 31.14 7.40
C ASP A 133 8.58 30.50 6.04
N PRO A 134 8.09 31.31 5.09
CA PRO A 134 7.65 30.83 3.78
C PRO A 134 8.75 30.18 2.94
N GLU A 135 10.03 30.45 3.21
CA GLU A 135 11.14 29.83 2.47
C GLU A 135 11.16 28.31 2.69
N THR A 136 10.65 27.84 3.83
CA THR A 136 10.56 26.41 4.14
C THR A 136 9.66 25.62 3.18
N ILE A 137 8.70 26.28 2.50
CA ILE A 137 7.79 25.66 1.52
C ILE A 137 8.55 25.06 0.33
N GLY A 138 9.70 25.65 -0.02
CA GLY A 138 10.58 25.15 -1.08
C GLY A 138 11.31 23.86 -0.73
N TYR A 139 11.36 23.48 0.55
CA TYR A 139 12.07 22.30 1.02
C TYR A 139 11.13 21.10 1.10
N ARG A 140 11.54 20.00 0.49
CA ARG A 140 10.77 18.76 0.46
C ARG A 140 10.54 18.21 1.87
N LEU A 141 9.28 18.05 2.25
CA LEU A 141 8.86 17.28 3.42
C LEU A 141 8.07 16.03 2.98
N ALA A 142 8.51 14.87 3.46
CA ALA A 142 7.75 13.63 3.42
C ALA A 142 7.06 13.41 4.77
N LEU A 143 5.73 13.39 4.76
CA LEU A 143 4.90 13.14 5.92
C LEU A 143 4.44 11.68 5.90
N PHE A 144 4.76 10.96 6.97
CA PHE A 144 4.33 9.60 7.21
C PHE A 144 3.36 9.61 8.38
N ILE A 145 2.13 9.16 8.16
CA ILE A 145 1.12 9.04 9.21
C ILE A 145 0.92 7.56 9.47
N ASN A 146 1.27 7.11 10.68
CA ASN A 146 1.05 5.75 11.11
C ASN A 146 -0.42 5.55 11.49
N HIS A 147 -0.83 4.28 11.55
CA HIS A 147 -2.06 3.89 12.21
C HIS A 147 -2.07 4.42 13.65
N PRO A 148 -3.22 4.91 14.15
CA PRO A 148 -3.31 5.37 15.53
C PRO A 148 -3.17 4.21 16.51
N GLU A 149 -2.69 4.51 17.71
CA GLU A 149 -2.40 3.51 18.75
C GLU A 149 -2.92 4.02 20.09
N SER A 150 -3.48 3.14 20.91
CA SER A 150 -3.79 3.42 22.32
C SER A 150 -2.71 2.81 23.23
N PRO A 151 -2.37 3.45 24.37
CA PRO A 151 -1.47 2.85 25.36
C PRO A 151 -1.95 1.52 25.93
N SER A 152 -3.26 1.24 25.85
CA SER A 152 -3.86 -0.03 26.28
C SER A 152 -3.90 -1.08 25.18
N ASP A 153 -3.56 -0.74 23.93
CA ASP A 153 -3.55 -1.71 22.83
C ASP A 153 -2.49 -2.76 23.06
N THR A 154 -2.93 -4.00 23.22
CA THR A 154 -2.06 -5.16 23.37
C THR A 154 -2.03 -5.89 22.04
N PRO A 155 -0.89 -5.85 21.31
CA PRO A 155 -0.79 -6.56 20.04
C PRO A 155 -0.76 -8.06 20.29
N TRP A 156 -1.21 -8.82 19.30
CA TRP A 156 -1.17 -10.26 19.33
C TRP A 156 0.29 -10.75 19.51
N PRO A 157 0.56 -11.72 20.40
CA PRO A 157 1.93 -12.15 20.71
C PRO A 157 2.68 -12.75 19.50
N THR A 158 1.96 -13.23 18.49
CA THR A 158 2.55 -13.75 17.26
C THR A 158 2.08 -12.98 16.04
N LYS A 159 2.81 -13.16 14.92
CA LYS A 159 2.45 -12.55 13.63
C LYS A 159 1.16 -13.09 13.02
N TYR A 160 0.62 -14.20 13.51
CA TYR A 160 -0.57 -14.85 12.97
C TYR A 160 -1.57 -15.13 14.08
N VAL A 161 -2.81 -14.65 13.97
CA VAL A 161 -3.88 -15.10 14.88
C VAL A 161 -4.14 -16.60 14.62
N PRO A 162 -4.11 -17.47 15.63
CA PRO A 162 -4.36 -18.89 15.53
C PRO A 162 -5.86 -19.00 15.76
N TRP A 163 -6.57 -18.93 14.65
CA TRP A 163 -8.01 -19.03 14.54
C TRP A 163 -8.60 -20.39 14.93
N GLY A 164 -7.91 -21.14 15.80
CA GLY A 164 -8.23 -22.51 16.17
C GLY A 164 -7.77 -22.96 17.57
N GLU A 165 -7.08 -22.14 18.35
CA GLU A 165 -6.74 -22.44 19.75
C GLU A 165 -7.58 -21.56 20.70
N MET A 166 -8.22 -22.19 21.69
CA MET A 166 -8.96 -21.50 22.74
C MET A 166 -7.92 -20.85 23.67
N TYR A 167 -7.68 -19.54 23.49
CA TYR A 167 -6.80 -18.78 24.36
C TYR A 167 -7.49 -18.50 25.70
N PRO A 168 -6.71 -18.32 26.79
CA PRO A 168 -7.28 -17.95 28.08
C PRO A 168 -8.06 -16.65 27.90
N GLU A 169 -9.35 -16.67 28.22
CA GLU A 169 -10.21 -15.48 28.25
C GLU A 169 -9.63 -14.36 29.13
N GLU A 170 -8.70 -14.69 30.03
CA GLU A 170 -8.02 -13.82 30.99
C GLU A 170 -7.18 -12.70 30.35
N ASP A 171 -6.70 -12.83 29.11
CA ASP A 171 -5.79 -11.86 28.49
C ASP A 171 -6.48 -10.80 27.59
N GLY A 172 -7.81 -10.80 27.52
CA GLY A 172 -8.59 -9.92 26.64
C GLY A 172 -8.72 -10.44 25.20
N ILE A 173 -9.30 -9.63 24.33
CA ILE A 173 -9.53 -10.00 22.91
C ILE A 173 -8.56 -9.32 21.94
N TYR A 174 -7.50 -8.68 22.47
CA TYR A 174 -6.43 -8.02 21.71
C TYR A 174 -6.99 -7.09 20.60
N GLU A 175 -6.51 -7.21 19.36
CA GLU A 175 -6.99 -6.44 18.22
C GLU A 175 -8.43 -6.79 17.80
N GLY A 176 -9.00 -7.89 18.30
CA GLY A 176 -10.41 -8.24 18.14
C GLY A 176 -11.35 -7.10 18.58
N ARG A 177 -10.91 -6.32 19.57
CA ARG A 177 -11.63 -5.15 20.08
C ARG A 177 -11.94 -4.11 19.01
N PHE A 178 -11.01 -3.87 18.10
CA PHE A 178 -11.12 -2.85 17.05
C PHE A 178 -11.07 -3.43 15.64
N LEU A 179 -11.25 -4.75 15.49
CA LEU A 179 -11.19 -5.48 14.22
C LEU A 179 -12.14 -4.89 13.17
N HIS A 180 -13.35 -4.55 13.59
CA HIS A 180 -14.41 -3.96 12.77
C HIS A 180 -14.58 -2.45 13.00
N SER A 181 -13.69 -1.83 13.77
CA SER A 181 -13.72 -0.38 14.03
C SER A 181 -12.89 0.36 12.99
N PHE A 182 -13.44 1.46 12.48
CA PHE A 182 -12.77 2.37 11.57
C PHE A 182 -12.80 3.77 12.16
N ILE A 183 -11.62 4.39 12.29
CA ILE A 183 -11.47 5.74 12.81
C ILE A 183 -11.77 6.74 11.71
N GLU A 184 -12.68 7.66 12.00
CA GLU A 184 -13.07 8.75 11.12
C GLU A 184 -12.26 10.03 11.38
N LEU A 185 -11.93 10.74 10.29
CA LEU A 185 -11.42 12.10 10.35
C LEU A 185 -12.59 13.09 10.28
N ARG A 186 -13.01 13.57 11.44
CA ARG A 186 -14.11 14.52 11.58
C ARG A 186 -13.61 15.95 11.33
N GLU A 187 -14.52 16.81 10.89
CA GLU A 187 -14.26 18.24 10.69
C GLU A 187 -13.07 18.54 9.76
N SER A 188 -12.83 17.68 8.76
CA SER A 188 -11.70 17.79 7.83
C SER A 188 -11.66 19.10 7.04
N GLN A 189 -12.80 19.78 6.90
CA GLN A 189 -12.90 21.11 6.32
C GLN A 189 -12.10 22.17 7.10
N LEU A 190 -11.88 21.98 8.40
CA LEU A 190 -11.13 22.88 9.26
C LEU A 190 -9.61 22.70 9.14
N LEU A 191 -9.14 21.65 8.48
CA LEU A 191 -7.71 21.42 8.28
C LEU A 191 -7.13 22.45 7.29
N PRO A 192 -6.03 23.14 7.66
CA PRO A 192 -5.35 24.06 6.76
C PRO A 192 -4.66 23.31 5.61
N ASN A 193 -4.33 24.03 4.55
CA ASN A 193 -3.52 23.48 3.47
C ASN A 193 -2.03 23.52 3.84
N LEU A 194 -1.30 22.46 3.53
CA LEU A 194 0.14 22.31 3.75
C LEU A 194 0.87 22.32 2.41
N GLU A 195 1.56 23.41 2.10
CA GLU A 195 2.23 23.59 0.81
C GLU A 195 3.61 22.94 0.74
N ARG A 196 4.23 22.72 1.90
CA ARG A 196 5.58 22.14 2.04
C ARG A 196 5.59 20.63 1.85
N VAL A 197 4.50 19.94 2.17
CA VAL A 197 4.43 18.47 2.07
C VAL A 197 4.40 18.06 0.61
N LYS A 198 5.45 17.37 0.15
CA LYS A 198 5.57 16.86 -1.23
C LYS A 198 5.34 15.35 -1.31
N GLN A 199 5.33 14.67 -0.16
CA GLN A 199 5.06 13.25 -0.10
C GLN A 199 4.21 12.94 1.12
N LEU A 200 3.16 12.15 0.91
CA LEU A 200 2.29 11.62 1.95
C LEU A 200 2.32 10.10 1.87
N VAL A 201 2.61 9.47 2.99
CA VAL A 201 2.59 8.02 3.13
C VAL A 201 1.75 7.66 4.35
N MET A 202 0.72 6.86 4.14
CA MET A 202 0.04 6.15 5.24
C MET A 202 0.66 4.76 5.32
N MET A 203 1.37 4.49 6.40
CA MET A 203 2.27 3.33 6.53
C MET A 203 1.50 2.03 6.67
N GLN A 204 1.89 1.01 5.92
CA GLN A 204 1.52 -0.38 6.16
C GLN A 204 2.26 -0.87 7.41
N GLN A 205 1.56 -1.47 8.38
CA GLN A 205 2.23 -2.20 9.46
C GLN A 205 2.54 -3.62 8.99
N GLU A 206 3.79 -3.87 8.58
CA GLU A 206 4.27 -5.17 8.09
C GLU A 206 4.44 -6.22 9.22
N GLU A 207 4.46 -5.80 10.48
CA GLU A 207 4.89 -6.65 11.61
C GLU A 207 3.76 -7.13 12.54
N ARG A 208 2.52 -6.64 12.38
CA ARG A 208 1.40 -6.94 13.31
C ARG A 208 0.21 -7.55 12.59
N TYR A 209 -0.44 -8.50 13.25
CA TYR A 209 -1.66 -9.14 12.73
C TYR A 209 -2.85 -8.18 12.69
N GLY A 210 -2.88 -7.16 13.53
CA GLY A 210 -3.90 -6.12 13.53
C GLY A 210 -3.34 -4.75 13.87
N HIS A 211 -4.00 -3.72 13.36
CA HIS A 211 -3.80 -2.33 13.71
C HIS A 211 -5.16 -1.64 13.68
N ARG A 212 -5.27 -0.50 14.34
CA ARG A 212 -6.51 0.28 14.28
C ARG A 212 -6.75 0.76 12.87
N ASN A 213 -7.91 0.43 12.32
CA ASN A 213 -8.26 0.87 10.97
C ASN A 213 -8.65 2.34 10.99
N THR A 214 -8.32 3.05 9.91
CA THR A 214 -8.93 4.33 9.56
C THR A 214 -9.85 4.10 8.37
N TYR A 215 -10.94 4.86 8.25
CA TYR A 215 -11.78 4.77 7.05
C TYR A 215 -10.92 5.00 5.78
N PRO A 216 -11.11 4.21 4.70
CA PRO A 216 -10.31 4.34 3.48
C PRO A 216 -10.34 5.72 2.82
N LYS A 217 -11.36 6.55 3.08
CA LYS A 217 -11.43 7.96 2.64
C LYS A 217 -10.45 8.90 3.36
N VAL A 218 -10.09 8.62 4.61
CA VAL A 218 -9.21 9.47 5.45
C VAL A 218 -7.89 9.85 4.75
N PRO A 219 -7.06 8.92 4.24
CA PRO A 219 -5.80 9.28 3.57
C PRO A 219 -6.01 10.21 2.38
N ILE A 220 -7.10 10.03 1.65
CA ILE A 220 -7.44 10.80 0.44
C ILE A 220 -7.84 12.23 0.82
N ILE A 221 -8.63 12.37 1.89
CA ILE A 221 -8.98 13.68 2.46
C ILE A 221 -7.73 14.40 2.96
N LEU A 222 -6.80 13.71 3.62
CA LEU A 222 -5.53 14.30 4.05
C LEU A 222 -4.70 14.76 2.85
N ALA A 223 -4.61 13.95 1.79
CA ALA A 223 -3.91 14.31 0.56
C ALA A 223 -4.52 15.57 -0.09
N SER A 224 -5.85 15.75 -0.03
CA SER A 224 -6.53 16.93 -0.59
C SER A 224 -6.07 18.26 0.00
N LYS A 225 -5.48 18.23 1.21
CA LYS A 225 -4.94 19.39 1.91
C LYS A 225 -3.47 19.67 1.58
N MET A 226 -2.89 18.98 0.61
CA MET A 226 -1.48 19.10 0.23
C MET A 226 -1.38 19.45 -1.26
N PRO A 227 -1.61 20.71 -1.66
CA PRO A 227 -1.73 21.09 -3.07
C PRO A 227 -0.46 20.84 -3.90
N ASN A 228 0.69 20.78 -3.25
CA ASN A 228 1.99 20.53 -3.88
C ASN A 228 2.46 19.07 -3.74
N LEU A 229 1.56 18.13 -3.45
CA LEU A 229 1.90 16.73 -3.29
C LEU A 229 2.41 16.14 -4.63
N GLU A 230 3.59 15.51 -4.60
CA GLU A 230 4.22 14.90 -5.77
C GLU A 230 4.15 13.36 -5.72
N ARG A 231 4.12 12.79 -4.51
CA ARG A 231 4.00 11.36 -4.26
C ARG A 231 2.95 11.07 -3.19
N PHE A 232 2.05 10.15 -3.47
CA PHE A 232 1.03 9.69 -2.54
C PHE A 232 1.07 8.16 -2.44
N LYS A 233 1.23 7.65 -1.22
CA LYS A 233 1.11 6.21 -0.91
C LYS A 233 0.08 6.04 0.20
N LEU A 234 -0.88 5.15 0.00
CA LEU A 234 -1.80 4.72 1.05
C LEU A 234 -1.86 3.21 1.11
N PHE A 235 -2.05 2.71 2.34
CA PHE A 235 -2.41 1.35 2.65
C PHE A 235 -3.73 1.38 3.42
N MET A 236 -4.75 0.69 2.94
CA MET A 236 -6.08 0.65 3.55
C MET A 236 -6.57 -0.78 3.65
N ASN A 237 -7.26 -1.08 4.76
CA ASN A 237 -7.90 -2.37 4.96
C ASN A 237 -9.22 -2.43 4.17
N ASP A 238 -9.29 -3.31 3.18
CA ASP A 238 -10.50 -3.70 2.41
C ASP A 238 -10.89 -5.16 2.71
N ASP A 239 -10.59 -5.63 3.94
CA ASP A 239 -10.81 -7.01 4.40
C ASP A 239 -12.02 -7.19 5.33
N GLU A 240 -12.93 -6.21 5.41
CA GLU A 240 -14.17 -6.34 6.19
C GLU A 240 -15.09 -7.40 5.56
N LYS A 241 -15.17 -8.57 6.20
CA LYS A 241 -15.87 -9.75 5.69
C LYS A 241 -17.12 -10.11 6.48
N ARG A 242 -17.26 -9.58 7.70
CA ARG A 242 -18.44 -9.81 8.56
C ARG A 242 -19.56 -8.84 8.17
N PHE A 243 -19.22 -7.57 7.99
CA PHE A 243 -20.17 -6.50 7.68
C PHE A 243 -20.02 -6.02 6.23
N GLU A 244 -20.62 -6.75 5.29
CA GLU A 244 -20.52 -6.48 3.85
C GLU A 244 -20.97 -5.05 3.49
N GLU A 245 -22.01 -4.52 4.14
CA GLU A 245 -22.49 -3.15 3.96
C GLU A 245 -21.43 -2.11 4.34
N LEU A 246 -20.66 -2.35 5.40
CA LEU A 246 -19.57 -1.46 5.83
C LEU A 246 -18.44 -1.48 4.79
N ARG A 247 -18.10 -2.64 4.23
CA ARG A 247 -17.12 -2.73 3.15
C ARG A 247 -17.58 -1.97 1.89
N ILE A 248 -18.85 -2.14 1.50
CA ILE A 248 -19.46 -1.41 0.37
C ILE A 248 -19.43 0.09 0.61
N LEU A 249 -19.79 0.55 1.82
CA LEU A 249 -19.73 1.96 2.20
C LEU A 249 -18.30 2.51 2.09
N ASN A 250 -17.34 1.84 2.72
CA ASN A 250 -15.92 2.22 2.71
C ASN A 250 -15.38 2.37 1.29
N ARG A 251 -15.71 1.42 0.42
CA ARG A 251 -15.30 1.41 -0.98
C ARG A 251 -15.90 2.58 -1.77
N ASN A 252 -17.20 2.84 -1.58
CA ASN A 252 -17.89 3.94 -2.24
C ASN A 252 -17.39 5.31 -1.79
N GLU A 253 -17.19 5.50 -0.48
CA GLU A 253 -16.66 6.75 0.05
C GLU A 253 -15.21 7.01 -0.40
N ALA A 254 -14.36 5.98 -0.45
CA ALA A 254 -13.01 6.10 -1.00
C ALA A 254 -13.03 6.45 -2.49
N ALA A 255 -13.90 5.80 -3.28
CA ALA A 255 -14.07 6.10 -4.69
C ALA A 255 -14.52 7.55 -4.90
N GLN A 256 -15.49 8.03 -4.10
CA GLN A 256 -15.93 9.42 -4.15
C GLN A 256 -14.80 10.39 -3.81
N ALA A 257 -14.08 10.14 -2.72
CA ALA A 257 -12.97 10.98 -2.30
C ALA A 257 -11.86 11.06 -3.37
N ILE A 258 -11.56 9.95 -4.07
CA ILE A 258 -10.59 9.94 -5.19
C ILE A 258 -11.08 10.80 -6.36
N ARG A 259 -12.38 10.76 -6.70
CA ARG A 259 -12.94 11.56 -7.80
C ARG A 259 -12.88 13.06 -7.51
N GLU A 260 -13.03 13.44 -6.25
CA GLU A 260 -12.97 14.83 -5.80
C GLU A 260 -11.52 15.32 -5.62
N LEU A 261 -10.54 14.42 -5.63
CA LEU A 261 -9.14 14.73 -5.38
C LEU A 261 -8.51 15.50 -6.56
N SER A 262 -8.03 16.71 -6.30
CA SER A 262 -7.31 17.53 -7.28
C SER A 262 -5.88 17.79 -6.81
N LEU A 263 -4.91 17.12 -7.45
CA LEU A 263 -3.49 17.21 -7.12
C LEU A 263 -2.65 17.42 -8.39
N PRO A 264 -2.52 18.67 -8.88
CA PRO A 264 -1.88 18.96 -10.17
C PRO A 264 -0.37 18.64 -10.20
N SER A 265 0.27 18.65 -9.03
CA SER A 265 1.70 18.35 -8.87
C SER A 265 1.98 16.85 -8.72
N LEU A 266 0.93 16.02 -8.55
CA LEU A 266 1.11 14.60 -8.30
C LEU A 266 1.68 13.91 -9.53
N ARG A 267 2.68 13.05 -9.30
CA ARG A 267 3.32 12.25 -10.35
C ARG A 267 3.28 10.75 -10.04
N LYS A 268 3.25 10.39 -8.76
CA LYS A 268 3.32 9.00 -8.32
C LYS A 268 2.21 8.70 -7.32
N ALA A 269 1.42 7.67 -7.59
CA ALA A 269 0.41 7.15 -6.67
C ALA A 269 0.60 5.65 -6.42
N GLU A 270 0.47 5.24 -5.17
CA GLU A 270 0.48 3.84 -4.75
C GLU A 270 -0.73 3.62 -3.85
N PHE A 271 -1.66 2.79 -4.32
CA PHE A 271 -2.91 2.48 -3.63
C PHE A 271 -2.94 0.99 -3.27
N ASP A 272 -2.78 0.69 -1.99
CA ASP A 272 -2.93 -0.67 -1.49
C ASP A 272 -4.25 -0.81 -0.73
N PHE A 273 -5.21 -1.50 -1.34
CA PHE A 273 -6.47 -1.93 -0.73
C PHE A 273 -6.30 -3.39 -0.33
N PHE A 274 -5.74 -3.58 0.85
CA PHE A 274 -5.36 -4.87 1.37
C PHE A 274 -6.59 -5.71 1.70
N GLN A 275 -6.59 -6.94 1.19
CA GLN A 275 -7.57 -7.96 1.51
C GLN A 275 -6.80 -9.25 1.75
N ARG A 276 -7.11 -9.96 2.82
CA ARG A 276 -6.58 -11.31 3.05
C ARG A 276 -7.33 -12.26 2.14
N ARG A 277 -6.58 -13.10 1.40
CA ARG A 277 -7.17 -14.21 0.63
C ARG A 277 -8.07 -15.05 1.54
N TYR A 278 -9.26 -15.38 1.04
CA TYR A 278 -10.13 -16.32 1.72
C TYR A 278 -9.46 -17.70 1.71
N ARG A 279 -9.32 -18.31 2.89
CA ARG A 279 -8.79 -19.69 2.97
C ARG A 279 -9.87 -20.73 2.74
N ASN A 280 -11.14 -20.34 2.69
CA ASN A 280 -12.25 -21.17 2.26
C ASN A 280 -12.84 -20.65 0.96
N GLU A 281 -12.37 -21.17 -0.17
CA GLU A 281 -12.74 -20.73 -1.52
C GLU A 281 -14.08 -21.31 -2.01
N ARG A 282 -14.73 -22.11 -1.15
CA ARG A 282 -16.13 -22.52 -1.28
C ARG A 282 -17.09 -21.35 -0.98
N ALA A 283 -16.62 -20.35 -0.25
CA ALA A 283 -17.38 -19.16 0.05
C ALA A 283 -17.45 -18.23 -1.18
N MET A 284 -18.59 -17.57 -1.38
CA MET A 284 -18.78 -16.60 -2.45
C MET A 284 -18.42 -15.20 -1.94
N PRO A 285 -17.42 -14.50 -2.52
CA PRO A 285 -17.10 -13.11 -2.15
C PRO A 285 -18.35 -12.22 -2.22
N PRO A 286 -18.48 -11.23 -1.34
CA PRO A 286 -19.59 -10.29 -1.42
C PRO A 286 -19.53 -9.49 -2.72
N ALA A 287 -20.69 -9.19 -3.30
CA ALA A 287 -20.79 -8.25 -4.40
C ALA A 287 -20.70 -6.82 -3.84
N LEU A 288 -19.69 -6.07 -4.27
CA LEU A 288 -19.39 -4.72 -3.78
C LEU A 288 -20.09 -3.62 -4.59
N HIS A 289 -20.74 -3.98 -5.69
CA HIS A 289 -21.52 -3.09 -6.56
C HIS A 289 -22.65 -3.87 -7.25
N GLY A 290 -23.60 -3.12 -7.83
CA GLY A 290 -24.73 -3.71 -8.55
C GLY A 290 -24.31 -4.41 -9.86
N PRO A 291 -25.08 -5.43 -10.32
CA PRO A 291 -24.82 -6.10 -11.58
C PRO A 291 -24.80 -5.15 -12.77
N GLY A 292 -23.82 -5.30 -13.66
CA GLY A 292 -23.68 -4.48 -14.88
C GLY A 292 -23.22 -3.03 -14.63
N VAL A 293 -23.00 -2.63 -13.38
CA VAL A 293 -22.42 -1.34 -13.03
C VAL A 293 -20.91 -1.53 -12.87
N PRO A 294 -20.06 -0.63 -13.44
CA PRO A 294 -18.62 -0.64 -13.18
C PRO A 294 -18.31 -0.50 -11.70
N ASP A 295 -17.26 -1.18 -11.22
CA ASP A 295 -16.81 -1.00 -9.85
C ASP A 295 -16.42 0.47 -9.57
N PRO A 296 -17.02 1.10 -8.54
CA PRO A 296 -16.84 2.53 -8.29
C PRO A 296 -15.38 2.90 -8.00
N LEU A 297 -14.65 2.06 -7.26
CA LEU A 297 -13.26 2.31 -6.87
C LEU A 297 -12.32 2.16 -8.08
N SER A 298 -12.45 1.08 -8.84
CA SER A 298 -11.71 0.83 -10.08
C SER A 298 -11.87 2.00 -11.06
N SER A 299 -13.11 2.41 -11.31
CA SER A 299 -13.42 3.54 -12.19
C SER A 299 -12.85 4.87 -11.68
N ALA A 300 -12.89 5.13 -10.37
CA ALA A 300 -12.33 6.35 -9.78
C ALA A 300 -10.81 6.41 -9.96
N ILE A 301 -10.11 5.30 -9.72
CA ILE A 301 -8.67 5.18 -9.92
C ILE A 301 -8.31 5.33 -11.40
N CYS A 302 -9.08 4.73 -12.31
CA CYS A 302 -8.88 4.89 -13.76
C CYS A 302 -8.89 6.36 -14.16
N ALA A 303 -9.91 7.12 -13.74
CA ALA A 303 -10.01 8.55 -14.04
C ALA A 303 -8.87 9.37 -13.41
N PHE A 304 -8.54 9.09 -12.15
CA PHE A 304 -7.47 9.76 -11.41
C PHE A 304 -6.08 9.53 -12.03
N SER A 305 -5.85 8.36 -12.62
CA SER A 305 -4.53 7.95 -13.12
C SER A 305 -4.03 8.67 -14.37
N GLN A 306 -4.91 9.37 -15.11
CA GLN A 306 -4.61 9.91 -16.44
C GLN A 306 -3.42 10.86 -16.47
N ASN A 307 -3.18 11.61 -15.39
CA ASN A 307 -2.08 12.58 -15.30
C ASN A 307 -0.84 12.06 -14.56
N LEU A 308 -0.85 10.80 -14.10
CA LEU A 308 0.26 10.21 -13.37
C LEU A 308 1.41 9.78 -14.28
N VAL A 309 2.58 9.62 -13.66
CA VAL A 309 3.78 9.03 -14.27
C VAL A 309 3.97 7.61 -13.78
N ASP A 310 3.74 7.37 -12.49
CA ASP A 310 3.84 6.06 -11.87
C ASP A 310 2.53 5.76 -11.13
N LEU A 311 1.93 4.61 -11.42
CA LEU A 311 0.78 4.09 -10.70
C LEU A 311 1.06 2.65 -10.25
N SER A 312 0.86 2.38 -8.97
CA SER A 312 0.81 1.03 -8.42
C SER A 312 -0.51 0.85 -7.68
N VAL A 313 -1.22 -0.24 -7.96
CA VAL A 313 -2.49 -0.54 -7.29
C VAL A 313 -2.51 -2.00 -6.85
N THR A 314 -2.94 -2.25 -5.62
CA THR A 314 -3.13 -3.57 -5.05
C THR A 314 -4.57 -3.68 -4.53
N GLY A 315 -5.30 -4.75 -4.86
CA GLY A 315 -6.69 -4.86 -4.44
C GLY A 315 -7.56 -5.79 -5.28
N ALA A 316 -8.84 -5.88 -4.90
CA ALA A 316 -9.88 -6.49 -5.73
C ALA A 316 -10.46 -5.42 -6.66
N PHE A 317 -10.18 -5.50 -7.96
CA PHE A 317 -10.64 -4.55 -8.98
C PHE A 317 -11.38 -5.27 -10.09
N ASP A 318 -12.06 -4.54 -10.98
CA ASP A 318 -12.60 -5.06 -12.24
C ASP A 318 -11.97 -4.35 -13.45
N ASP A 319 -12.42 -4.70 -14.66
CA ASP A 319 -11.87 -4.16 -15.90
C ASP A 319 -12.09 -2.64 -16.07
N SER A 320 -12.97 -2.02 -15.28
CA SER A 320 -13.16 -0.56 -15.25
C SER A 320 -11.96 0.20 -14.70
N LEU A 321 -11.00 -0.49 -14.04
CA LEU A 321 -9.71 0.07 -13.63
C LEU A 321 -8.89 0.56 -14.83
N LEU A 322 -9.09 -0.06 -16.00
CA LEU A 322 -8.35 0.20 -17.23
C LEU A 322 -9.28 0.51 -18.42
N ARG A 323 -10.60 0.54 -18.20
CA ARG A 323 -11.61 0.96 -19.17
C ARG A 323 -12.23 2.29 -18.75
N PRO A 324 -11.72 3.41 -19.25
CA PRO A 324 -12.29 4.72 -18.92
C PRO A 324 -13.72 4.82 -19.43
N THR A 325 -14.61 5.45 -18.65
CA THR A 325 -16.04 5.59 -18.96
C THR A 325 -16.31 6.34 -20.27
N GLN A 326 -15.43 7.27 -20.64
CA GLN A 326 -15.49 8.04 -21.91
C GLN A 326 -14.95 7.24 -23.11
N GLY A 327 -14.38 6.06 -22.87
CA GLY A 327 -13.74 5.24 -23.90
C GLY A 327 -12.30 5.65 -24.19
N LEU A 328 -11.56 4.73 -24.82
CA LEU A 328 -10.13 4.89 -25.12
C LEU A 328 -9.84 5.87 -26.27
N SER A 329 -10.85 6.25 -27.06
CA SER A 329 -10.71 7.28 -28.10
C SER A 329 -10.65 8.69 -27.52
N GLU A 330 -11.26 8.90 -26.35
CA GLU A 330 -11.35 10.20 -25.68
C GLU A 330 -10.43 10.30 -24.46
N THR A 331 -9.93 9.16 -23.98
CA THR A 331 -9.03 9.08 -22.83
C THR A 331 -7.61 8.71 -23.27
N SER A 332 -6.61 9.41 -22.72
CA SER A 332 -5.21 9.06 -22.89
C SER A 332 -4.45 9.14 -21.57
N TRP A 333 -3.37 8.37 -21.46
CA TRP A 333 -2.39 8.47 -20.36
C TRP A 333 -1.08 9.06 -20.91
N PRO A 334 -1.02 10.39 -21.14
CA PRO A 334 0.09 11.02 -21.85
C PRO A 334 1.44 10.91 -21.14
N ASN A 335 1.44 10.63 -19.82
CA ASN A 335 2.62 10.69 -18.97
C ASN A 335 2.96 9.38 -18.27
N LEU A 336 2.08 8.37 -18.29
CA LEU A 336 2.28 7.14 -17.53
C LEU A 336 3.46 6.35 -18.11
N ARG A 337 4.42 6.04 -17.25
CA ARG A 337 5.66 5.31 -17.54
C ARG A 337 5.69 3.97 -16.84
N PHE A 338 5.16 3.88 -15.63
CA PHE A 338 5.18 2.68 -14.82
C PHE A 338 3.77 2.39 -14.32
N LEU A 339 3.27 1.20 -14.65
CA LEU A 339 1.98 0.70 -14.18
C LEU A 339 2.20 -0.65 -13.51
N ASP A 340 1.79 -0.78 -12.25
CA ASP A 340 1.77 -2.06 -11.56
C ASP A 340 0.36 -2.33 -11.00
N VAL A 341 -0.22 -3.47 -11.37
CA VAL A 341 -1.57 -3.87 -10.99
C VAL A 341 -1.49 -5.23 -10.31
N ASN A 342 -1.61 -5.25 -8.98
CA ASN A 342 -1.58 -6.42 -8.14
C ASN A 342 -3.00 -6.80 -7.71
N MET A 343 -3.58 -7.76 -8.42
CA MET A 343 -4.95 -8.21 -8.24
C MET A 343 -5.03 -9.28 -7.15
N HIS A 344 -6.05 -9.17 -6.29
CA HIS A 344 -6.51 -10.29 -5.48
C HIS A 344 -7.28 -11.30 -6.35
N ALA A 345 -7.38 -12.55 -5.90
CA ALA A 345 -8.08 -13.62 -6.62
C ALA A 345 -9.60 -13.39 -6.80
N THR A 346 -10.18 -12.43 -6.06
CA THR A 346 -11.60 -12.11 -6.06
C THR A 346 -11.93 -10.84 -6.83
N SER A 347 -13.08 -10.84 -7.48
CA SER A 347 -13.64 -9.69 -8.20
C SER A 347 -14.59 -8.89 -7.29
N PRO A 348 -14.68 -7.56 -7.44
CA PRO A 348 -15.65 -6.73 -6.73
C PRO A 348 -17.11 -7.06 -7.10
N SER A 349 -17.36 -7.84 -8.17
CA SER A 349 -18.70 -8.35 -8.52
C SER A 349 -19.18 -9.53 -7.67
N GLY A 350 -18.40 -9.96 -6.67
CA GLY A 350 -18.71 -11.12 -5.83
C GLY A 350 -18.33 -12.46 -6.47
N THR A 351 -17.34 -12.46 -7.35
CA THR A 351 -16.89 -13.63 -8.12
C THR A 351 -15.39 -13.87 -7.96
N TRP A 352 -14.88 -14.92 -8.62
CA TRP A 352 -13.47 -15.32 -8.58
C TRP A 352 -12.86 -15.23 -9.97
N TYR A 353 -11.63 -14.71 -10.07
CA TYR A 353 -10.86 -14.76 -11.32
C TYR A 353 -10.34 -16.16 -11.66
N PHE A 354 -10.36 -17.05 -10.67
CA PHE A 354 -9.82 -18.40 -10.76
C PHE A 354 -10.91 -19.43 -10.40
N LYS A 355 -10.91 -20.52 -11.14
CA LYS A 355 -11.74 -21.71 -10.94
C LYS A 355 -10.87 -22.89 -10.51
N LYS A 356 -11.54 -23.97 -10.10
CA LYS A 356 -10.88 -25.23 -9.78
C LYS A 356 -10.20 -25.84 -11.01
N ALA A 357 -9.22 -26.71 -10.77
CA ALA A 357 -8.64 -27.54 -11.82
C ALA A 357 -9.69 -28.48 -12.46
N ASP A 358 -9.44 -28.88 -13.71
CA ASP A 358 -10.33 -29.80 -14.41
C ASP A 358 -10.32 -31.17 -13.72
N GLY A 359 -11.48 -31.77 -13.52
CA GLY A 359 -11.61 -33.06 -12.82
C GLY A 359 -11.58 -32.99 -11.30
N SER A 360 -11.29 -31.83 -10.70
CA SER A 360 -11.44 -31.64 -9.25
C SER A 360 -12.90 -31.84 -8.82
N PRO A 361 -13.16 -32.38 -7.61
CA PRO A 361 -14.52 -32.63 -7.13
C PRO A 361 -15.33 -31.34 -7.05
N ASP A 362 -16.65 -31.45 -7.11
CA ASP A 362 -17.51 -30.31 -6.82
C ASP A 362 -17.47 -30.01 -5.33
N HIS A 363 -17.16 -28.76 -4.99
CA HIS A 363 -17.22 -28.29 -3.62
C HIS A 363 -18.57 -27.62 -3.40
N ARG A 364 -19.31 -28.06 -2.38
CA ARG A 364 -20.57 -27.41 -2.00
C ARG A 364 -20.29 -25.98 -1.54
N PRO A 365 -21.08 -24.96 -1.94
CA PRO A 365 -20.91 -23.61 -1.41
C PRO A 365 -20.84 -23.61 0.11
N TYR A 366 -19.93 -22.83 0.66
CA TYR A 366 -19.84 -22.61 2.10
C TYR A 366 -20.54 -21.30 2.44
N THR A 367 -21.62 -21.41 3.22
CA THR A 367 -22.27 -20.29 3.86
C THR A 367 -22.04 -20.45 5.34
N HIS A 368 -21.31 -19.51 5.95
CA HIS A 368 -21.17 -19.50 7.40
C HIS A 368 -22.55 -19.22 8.02
N SER A 369 -23.00 -20.12 8.89
CA SER A 369 -24.17 -19.89 9.73
C SER A 369 -23.66 -19.30 11.04
N SER A 370 -23.95 -18.01 11.24
CA SER A 370 -23.61 -17.35 12.50
C SER A 370 -24.56 -17.79 13.62
N SER A 371 -24.07 -17.79 14.86
CA SER A 371 -24.91 -17.90 16.05
C SER A 371 -25.55 -16.56 16.44
N THR A 372 -24.99 -15.45 15.94
CA THR A 372 -25.42 -14.07 16.20
C THR A 372 -25.66 -13.30 14.89
N ASN A 373 -26.70 -12.47 14.83
CA ASN A 373 -26.99 -11.60 13.68
C ASN A 373 -27.03 -10.13 14.11
N ASN A 374 -26.14 -9.75 15.03
CA ASN A 374 -26.11 -8.41 15.57
C ASN A 374 -25.68 -7.39 14.51
N ALA A 375 -26.29 -6.21 14.55
CA ALA A 375 -25.84 -5.09 13.74
C ALA A 375 -24.44 -4.63 14.21
N HIS A 376 -23.68 -3.97 13.34
CA HIS A 376 -22.34 -3.44 13.67
C HIS A 376 -22.33 -2.49 14.88
N SER A 377 -23.42 -1.76 15.11
CA SER A 377 -23.61 -0.91 16.29
C SER A 377 -23.63 -1.71 17.60
N ASP A 378 -24.15 -2.93 17.54
CA ASP A 378 -24.47 -3.76 18.70
C ASP A 378 -23.38 -4.80 18.98
N LEU A 379 -22.35 -4.87 18.13
CA LEU A 379 -21.21 -5.80 18.27
C LEU A 379 -20.53 -5.75 19.64
N HIS A 380 -20.51 -4.58 20.30
CA HIS A 380 -19.94 -4.41 21.63
C HIS A 380 -20.70 -5.13 22.76
N SER A 381 -21.94 -5.56 22.49
CA SER A 381 -22.78 -6.34 23.40
C SER A 381 -22.67 -7.85 23.15
N GLU A 382 -21.95 -8.26 22.11
CA GLU A 382 -21.72 -9.65 21.75
C GLU A 382 -20.52 -10.21 22.50
N GLU A 383 -20.61 -11.48 22.90
CA GLU A 383 -19.46 -12.23 23.40
C GLU A 383 -18.52 -12.53 22.23
N PHE A 384 -17.27 -12.08 22.33
CA PHE A 384 -16.34 -12.19 21.22
C PHE A 384 -15.86 -13.64 21.05
N SER A 385 -15.96 -14.16 19.82
CA SER A 385 -15.51 -15.50 19.48
C SER A 385 -14.49 -15.45 18.34
N PHE A 386 -13.24 -15.80 18.65
CA PHE A 386 -12.19 -15.92 17.62
C PHE A 386 -12.57 -16.92 16.52
N VAL A 387 -13.24 -18.01 16.89
CA VAL A 387 -13.67 -19.04 15.93
C VAL A 387 -14.76 -18.50 15.00
N GLU A 388 -15.69 -17.71 15.52
CA GLU A 388 -16.75 -17.08 14.73
C GLU A 388 -16.17 -16.00 13.81
N GLU A 389 -15.25 -15.17 14.31
CA GLU A 389 -14.53 -14.19 13.48
C GLU A 389 -13.70 -14.83 12.37
N ALA A 390 -13.05 -15.96 12.65
CA ALA A 390 -12.35 -16.74 11.64
C ALA A 390 -13.30 -17.25 10.55
N ALA A 391 -14.50 -17.67 10.94
CA ALA A 391 -15.50 -18.18 10.03
C ALA A 391 -16.10 -17.07 9.16
N TYR A 392 -16.36 -15.88 9.73
CA TYR A 392 -16.74 -14.67 8.98
C TYR A 392 -15.67 -14.26 7.98
N ALA A 393 -14.41 -14.23 8.41
CA ALA A 393 -13.28 -13.97 7.53
C ALA A 393 -12.98 -15.12 6.54
N ARG A 394 -13.78 -16.20 6.60
CA ARG A 394 -13.71 -17.44 5.81
C ARG A 394 -12.29 -18.00 5.76
N MET A 395 -11.67 -18.01 6.93
CA MET A 395 -10.38 -18.66 7.16
C MET A 395 -10.54 -20.11 7.63
N THR A 396 -11.73 -20.47 8.12
CA THR A 396 -12.06 -21.82 8.60
C THR A 396 -13.40 -22.32 8.03
N PRO A 397 -13.50 -23.62 7.69
CA PRO A 397 -12.40 -24.55 7.43
C PRO A 397 -11.53 -24.10 6.24
N VAL A 398 -10.27 -24.51 6.20
CA VAL A 398 -9.36 -24.19 5.08
C VAL A 398 -9.65 -25.13 3.91
N GLU A 399 -10.05 -24.55 2.77
CA GLU A 399 -10.44 -25.19 1.52
C GLU A 399 -9.99 -24.30 0.36
N VAL A 400 -8.75 -24.46 -0.10
CA VAL A 400 -8.14 -23.69 -1.19
C VAL A 400 -7.97 -24.62 -2.41
N PHE A 401 -8.58 -24.29 -3.53
CA PHE A 401 -8.64 -25.14 -4.73
C PHE A 401 -8.73 -24.37 -6.07
N ARG A 402 -8.82 -23.04 -6.05
CA ARG A 402 -8.92 -22.16 -7.22
C ARG A 402 -7.52 -21.77 -7.69
N CYS A 403 -7.02 -22.54 -8.65
CA CYS A 403 -5.68 -22.38 -9.22
C CYS A 403 -5.69 -22.08 -10.73
N LYS A 404 -6.79 -22.32 -11.43
CA LYS A 404 -6.88 -22.19 -12.89
C LYS A 404 -7.59 -20.89 -13.26
N PRO A 405 -7.05 -20.03 -14.13
CA PRO A 405 -7.75 -18.86 -14.62
C PRO A 405 -9.14 -19.18 -15.22
N ASP A 406 -10.13 -18.34 -14.92
CA ASP A 406 -11.47 -18.45 -15.50
C ASP A 406 -11.67 -17.45 -16.66
N ASP A 407 -11.79 -17.99 -17.88
CA ASP A 407 -11.92 -17.21 -19.12
C ASP A 407 -13.01 -16.13 -19.04
N ALA A 408 -14.13 -16.43 -18.38
CA ALA A 408 -15.27 -15.52 -18.29
C ALA A 408 -14.93 -14.22 -17.55
N TYR A 409 -13.99 -14.27 -16.59
CA TYR A 409 -13.64 -13.14 -15.73
C TYR A 409 -12.26 -12.57 -16.04
N ILE A 410 -11.29 -13.43 -16.39
CA ILE A 410 -9.91 -12.98 -16.62
C ILE A 410 -9.71 -12.38 -18.01
N THR A 411 -10.38 -12.92 -19.04
CA THR A 411 -10.21 -12.47 -20.43
C THR A 411 -10.63 -11.01 -20.61
N PRO A 412 -11.82 -10.56 -20.12
CA PRO A 412 -12.21 -9.16 -20.26
C PRO A 412 -11.23 -8.19 -19.61
N PHE A 413 -10.65 -8.58 -18.46
CA PHE A 413 -9.68 -7.77 -17.74
C PHE A 413 -8.34 -7.69 -18.49
N ILE A 414 -7.80 -8.82 -18.96
CA ILE A 414 -6.53 -8.83 -19.72
C ILE A 414 -6.70 -8.08 -21.05
N GLU A 415 -7.87 -8.17 -21.67
CA GLU A 415 -8.20 -7.39 -22.85
C GLU A 415 -8.23 -5.88 -22.55
N ALA A 416 -8.84 -5.48 -21.43
CA ALA A 416 -8.82 -4.08 -20.97
C ALA A 416 -7.39 -3.59 -20.75
N TYR A 417 -6.56 -4.41 -20.09
CA TYR A 417 -5.15 -4.14 -19.88
C TYR A 417 -4.41 -3.92 -21.20
N ALA A 418 -4.49 -4.87 -22.14
CA ALA A 418 -3.82 -4.76 -23.44
C ALA A 418 -4.26 -3.50 -24.22
N ASN A 419 -5.57 -3.23 -24.25
CA ASN A 419 -6.11 -2.06 -24.95
C ASN A 419 -5.67 -0.74 -24.30
N ALA A 420 -5.64 -0.67 -22.96
CA ALA A 420 -5.20 0.51 -22.23
C ALA A 420 -3.71 0.78 -22.47
N LEU A 421 -2.84 -0.24 -22.40
CA LEU A 421 -1.40 -0.07 -22.61
C LEU A 421 -1.07 0.45 -24.02
N LYS A 422 -1.89 0.11 -25.02
CA LYS A 422 -1.72 0.59 -26.38
C LYS A 422 -1.80 2.12 -26.50
N VAL A 423 -2.59 2.78 -25.64
CA VAL A 423 -2.78 4.24 -25.64
C VAL A 423 -1.90 4.96 -24.59
N MET A 424 -0.82 4.33 -24.14
CA MET A 424 0.16 4.88 -23.19
C MET A 424 1.51 5.18 -23.90
N PRO A 425 1.69 6.35 -24.52
CA PRO A 425 2.82 6.61 -25.42
C PRO A 425 4.20 6.65 -24.73
N LYS A 426 4.24 6.83 -23.40
CA LYS A 426 5.49 6.90 -22.63
C LYS A 426 5.75 5.66 -21.77
N LEU A 427 4.96 4.60 -21.94
CA LEU A 427 5.02 3.41 -21.11
C LEU A 427 6.41 2.76 -21.19
N ALA A 428 7.06 2.67 -20.04
CA ALA A 428 8.39 2.07 -19.89
C ALA A 428 8.29 0.62 -19.41
N SER A 429 7.38 0.35 -18.48
CA SER A 429 7.00 -1.00 -18.07
C SER A 429 5.59 -1.04 -17.51
N ALA A 430 4.95 -2.19 -17.63
CA ALA A 430 3.69 -2.48 -16.99
C ALA A 430 3.69 -3.91 -16.46
N ALA A 431 3.04 -4.17 -15.33
CA ALA A 431 2.83 -5.51 -14.80
C ALA A 431 1.38 -5.67 -14.35
N LEU A 432 0.80 -6.82 -14.68
CA LEU A 432 -0.47 -7.31 -14.17
C LEU A 432 -0.20 -8.62 -13.46
N ASN A 433 -0.41 -8.63 -12.15
CA ASN A 433 -0.14 -9.76 -11.27
C ASN A 433 -1.45 -10.19 -10.61
N PHE A 434 -1.64 -11.50 -10.44
CA PHE A 434 -2.68 -12.05 -9.57
C PHE A 434 -1.98 -12.88 -8.50
N GLN A 435 -2.08 -12.46 -7.24
CA GLN A 435 -1.51 -13.21 -6.13
C GLN A 435 -2.47 -14.32 -5.73
N LEU A 436 -2.03 -15.57 -5.80
CA LEU A 436 -2.79 -16.71 -5.32
C LEU A 436 -2.34 -17.17 -3.93
N GLU A 437 -1.11 -16.92 -3.48
CA GLU A 437 -0.72 -17.40 -2.15
C GLU A 437 0.49 -16.65 -1.56
N TYR A 438 0.64 -16.78 -0.25
CA TYR A 438 1.91 -16.58 0.46
C TYR A 438 2.40 -17.97 0.86
N GLU A 439 3.46 -18.44 0.20
CA GLU A 439 4.29 -19.61 0.54
C GLU A 439 3.54 -20.94 0.75
N THR A 440 3.40 -21.73 -0.32
CA THR A 440 3.36 -23.19 -0.19
C THR A 440 4.80 -23.72 -0.21
N GLU A 441 5.09 -24.72 0.62
CA GLU A 441 6.39 -25.42 0.70
C GLU A 441 6.73 -26.23 -0.58
N GLU A 442 5.95 -26.08 -1.65
CA GLU A 442 6.10 -26.79 -2.92
C GLU A 442 6.41 -25.78 -4.05
N ASP A 443 7.37 -26.11 -4.92
CA ASP A 443 7.95 -25.28 -5.99
C ASP A 443 6.97 -24.83 -7.11
N GLU A 444 5.65 -24.85 -6.88
CA GLU A 444 4.66 -24.42 -7.88
C GLU A 444 4.38 -22.90 -7.79
N PRO A 445 4.34 -22.18 -8.92
CA PRO A 445 4.10 -20.75 -8.92
C PRO A 445 2.71 -20.40 -8.39
N SER A 446 2.67 -19.73 -7.24
CA SER A 446 1.46 -19.25 -6.56
C SER A 446 0.93 -17.90 -7.08
N TRP A 447 1.26 -17.53 -8.32
CA TRP A 447 0.85 -16.25 -8.90
C TRP A 447 0.85 -16.28 -10.42
N MET A 448 -0.03 -15.50 -11.03
CA MET A 448 -0.08 -15.27 -12.48
C MET A 448 0.49 -13.88 -12.78
N CYS A 449 1.27 -13.76 -13.85
CA CYS A 449 1.92 -12.50 -14.23
C CYS A 449 1.87 -12.28 -15.76
N ILE A 450 1.55 -11.05 -16.14
CA ILE A 450 1.68 -10.53 -17.51
C ILE A 450 2.41 -9.20 -17.41
N ALA A 451 3.64 -9.13 -17.92
CA ALA A 451 4.44 -7.91 -17.85
C ALA A 451 4.95 -7.47 -19.21
N TYR A 452 4.87 -6.17 -19.46
CA TYR A 452 5.43 -5.49 -20.62
C TYR A 452 6.65 -4.67 -20.22
N PHE A 453 7.70 -4.73 -21.03
CA PHE A 453 8.87 -3.86 -20.91
C PHE A 453 9.22 -3.23 -22.27
N ALA A 454 9.27 -1.89 -22.28
CA ALA A 454 9.76 -1.14 -23.42
C ALA A 454 11.29 -1.29 -23.58
N PRO A 455 11.84 -1.17 -24.80
CA PRO A 455 13.26 -1.25 -25.04
C PRO A 455 14.02 -0.13 -24.33
N CYS A 456 15.20 -0.45 -23.80
CA CYS A 456 16.08 0.52 -23.20
C CYS A 456 17.07 1.10 -24.23
N ARG A 457 17.09 2.42 -24.35
CA ARG A 457 17.99 3.15 -25.28
C ARG A 457 19.48 2.95 -25.00
N THR A 458 19.84 2.60 -23.76
CA THR A 458 21.24 2.39 -23.37
C THR A 458 21.65 0.92 -23.40
N ALA A 459 20.71 -0.02 -23.56
CA ALA A 459 21.00 -1.46 -23.55
C ALA A 459 22.05 -1.87 -24.58
N SER A 460 22.05 -1.26 -25.76
CA SER A 460 23.05 -1.51 -26.82
C SER A 460 24.48 -1.13 -26.44
N LYS A 461 24.66 -0.29 -25.40
CA LYS A 461 25.96 0.11 -24.87
C LYS A 461 26.56 -0.90 -23.90
N HIS A 462 25.84 -1.99 -23.58
CA HIS A 462 26.25 -3.00 -22.61
C HIS A 462 26.43 -4.38 -23.25
N PRO A 463 27.34 -4.54 -24.23
CA PRO A 463 27.71 -5.87 -24.73
C PRO A 463 28.49 -6.65 -23.65
N PRO A 464 28.39 -7.99 -23.60
CA PRO A 464 27.66 -8.88 -24.52
C PRO A 464 26.18 -9.10 -24.14
N LYS A 465 25.75 -8.73 -22.93
CA LYS A 465 24.43 -9.08 -22.37
C LYS A 465 23.28 -8.28 -22.99
N LEU A 466 23.55 -7.11 -23.57
CA LEU A 466 22.56 -6.19 -24.16
C LEU A 466 21.41 -5.85 -23.21
N LEU A 467 21.69 -5.87 -21.90
CA LEU A 467 20.80 -5.44 -20.82
C LEU A 467 21.39 -4.20 -20.15
N CYS A 468 20.57 -3.19 -19.89
CA CYS A 468 21.00 -2.00 -19.18
C CYS A 468 21.09 -2.29 -17.67
N PRO A 469 22.25 -2.12 -16.99
CA PRO A 469 22.38 -2.40 -15.56
C PRO A 469 21.51 -1.48 -14.70
N ASN A 470 21.16 -0.28 -15.18
CA ASN A 470 20.36 0.68 -14.42
C ASN A 470 18.86 0.36 -14.39
N CYS A 471 18.33 -0.31 -15.41
CA CYS A 471 16.90 -0.61 -15.47
C CYS A 471 16.58 -2.04 -15.86
N ASN A 472 17.60 -2.90 -15.99
CA ASN A 472 17.50 -4.31 -16.31
C ASN A 472 16.68 -4.64 -17.58
N ARG A 473 16.66 -3.72 -18.55
CA ARG A 473 15.89 -3.86 -19.80
C ARG A 473 16.80 -4.00 -21.00
N GLY A 474 16.34 -4.76 -21.98
CA GLY A 474 17.07 -5.05 -23.22
C GLY A 474 16.81 -4.07 -24.36
N VAL A 475 17.34 -4.39 -25.54
CA VAL A 475 17.15 -3.60 -26.78
C VAL A 475 15.81 -3.84 -27.48
N THR A 476 15.11 -4.92 -27.13
CA THR A 476 13.79 -5.28 -27.69
C THR A 476 12.66 -4.91 -26.73
N ARG A 477 11.44 -4.82 -27.25
CA ARG A 477 10.24 -4.93 -26.41
C ARG A 477 10.14 -6.34 -25.85
N GLN A 478 9.65 -6.49 -24.63
CA GLN A 478 9.50 -7.79 -23.99
C GLN A 478 8.09 -7.95 -23.42
N LEU A 479 7.48 -9.11 -23.68
CA LEU A 479 6.27 -9.57 -23.02
C LEU A 479 6.64 -10.80 -22.18
N VAL A 480 6.58 -10.65 -20.87
CA VAL A 480 6.86 -11.73 -19.91
C VAL A 480 5.54 -12.32 -19.44
N LYS A 481 5.44 -13.64 -19.46
CA LYS A 481 4.21 -14.37 -19.15
C LYS A 481 4.42 -15.51 -18.15
N LEU A 482 3.49 -15.62 -17.22
CA LEU A 482 3.27 -16.75 -16.33
C LEU A 482 1.75 -16.94 -16.21
N TYR A 483 1.18 -17.84 -17.01
CA TYR A 483 -0.27 -17.98 -17.15
C TYR A 483 -0.89 -19.11 -16.31
N LEU A 484 -0.10 -19.86 -15.53
CA LEU A 484 -0.61 -20.98 -14.73
C LEU A 484 -1.42 -22.00 -15.56
N GLY A 485 -0.90 -22.41 -16.71
CA GLY A 485 -1.55 -23.37 -17.62
C GLY A 485 -2.72 -22.81 -18.44
N TRP A 486 -3.05 -21.52 -18.30
CA TRP A 486 -3.99 -20.83 -19.18
C TRP A 486 -3.33 -20.37 -20.49
N GLU A 487 -4.10 -20.35 -21.57
CA GLU A 487 -3.66 -19.80 -22.86
C GLU A 487 -4.68 -18.78 -23.38
N PRO A 488 -4.25 -17.54 -23.69
CA PRO A 488 -5.14 -16.56 -24.30
C PRO A 488 -5.56 -17.03 -25.70
N SER A 489 -6.77 -16.65 -26.13
CA SER A 489 -7.16 -16.77 -27.54
C SER A 489 -6.16 -16.02 -28.44
N GLU A 490 -5.98 -16.47 -29.68
CA GLU A 490 -5.02 -15.82 -30.60
C GLU A 490 -5.34 -14.33 -30.82
N ALA A 491 -6.63 -13.96 -30.79
CA ALA A 491 -7.04 -12.56 -30.86
C ALA A 491 -6.53 -11.74 -29.65
N LEU A 492 -6.60 -12.29 -28.44
CA LEU A 492 -6.09 -11.64 -27.24
C LEU A 492 -4.55 -11.64 -27.20
N ALA A 493 -3.93 -12.76 -27.59
CA ALA A 493 -2.47 -12.86 -27.70
C ALA A 493 -1.91 -11.81 -28.68
N ALA A 494 -2.57 -11.62 -29.84
CA ALA A 494 -2.21 -10.59 -30.81
C ALA A 494 -2.30 -9.17 -30.21
N LYS A 495 -3.32 -8.88 -29.40
CA LYS A 495 -3.42 -7.59 -28.70
C LYS A 495 -2.26 -7.35 -27.73
N LEU A 496 -1.87 -8.38 -26.97
CA LEU A 496 -0.73 -8.29 -26.05
C LEU A 496 0.60 -8.08 -26.80
N ARG A 497 0.80 -8.77 -27.93
CA ARG A 497 2.01 -8.58 -28.77
C ARG A 497 2.07 -7.18 -29.38
N ALA A 498 0.92 -6.57 -29.67
CA ALA A 498 0.82 -5.26 -30.30
C ALA A 498 1.12 -4.09 -29.34
N ILE A 499 1.31 -4.34 -28.04
CA ILE A 499 1.59 -3.30 -27.05
C ILE A 499 2.89 -2.56 -27.43
N GLY A 500 2.78 -1.24 -27.62
CA GLY A 500 3.90 -0.37 -27.96
C GLY A 500 4.33 -0.39 -29.43
N ASP A 501 3.60 -1.06 -30.34
CA ASP A 501 3.92 -1.11 -31.79
C ASP A 501 4.00 0.30 -32.39
N GLU A 502 3.12 1.20 -31.96
CA GLU A 502 3.06 2.58 -32.46
C GLU A 502 4.21 3.45 -31.92
N ALA A 503 4.84 3.05 -30.82
CA ALA A 503 5.90 3.80 -30.15
C ALA A 503 7.31 3.25 -30.43
N HIS A 504 7.43 1.98 -30.84
CA HIS A 504 8.70 1.27 -30.97
C HIS A 504 8.72 0.36 -32.21
N GLU A 505 9.71 0.58 -33.08
CA GLU A 505 9.97 -0.28 -34.24
C GLU A 505 10.52 -1.67 -33.86
N ALA A 506 11.13 -1.79 -32.68
CA ALA A 506 11.71 -3.05 -32.22
C ALA A 506 10.61 -4.13 -32.07
N SER A 507 10.89 -5.35 -32.51
CA SER A 507 9.96 -6.46 -32.37
C SER A 507 9.70 -6.82 -30.90
N MET A 508 8.48 -7.27 -30.60
CA MET A 508 8.15 -7.89 -29.32
C MET A 508 8.82 -9.25 -29.19
N VAL A 509 9.52 -9.48 -28.08
CA VAL A 509 10.05 -10.80 -27.69
C VAL A 509 9.22 -11.32 -26.53
N GLU A 510 8.61 -12.49 -26.72
CA GLU A 510 7.90 -13.18 -25.66
C GLU A 510 8.85 -14.04 -24.83
N LYS A 511 8.69 -14.01 -23.51
CA LYS A 511 9.46 -14.84 -22.58
C LYS A 511 8.53 -15.42 -21.52
N THR A 512 8.79 -16.66 -21.11
CA THR A 512 8.21 -17.15 -19.85
C THR A 512 8.87 -16.43 -18.67
N MET A 513 8.20 -16.41 -17.52
CA MET A 513 8.79 -15.85 -16.30
C MET A 513 10.12 -16.53 -15.94
N ALA A 514 10.22 -17.86 -16.08
CA ALA A 514 11.47 -18.59 -15.86
C ALA A 514 12.60 -18.10 -16.78
N GLN A 515 12.35 -18.00 -18.10
CA GLN A 515 13.32 -17.47 -19.06
C GLN A 515 13.72 -16.03 -18.76
N PHE A 516 12.79 -15.22 -18.25
CA PHE A 516 13.09 -13.87 -17.81
C PHE A 516 14.01 -13.89 -16.59
N MET A 517 13.72 -14.67 -15.55
CA MET A 517 14.54 -14.75 -14.34
C MET A 517 15.95 -15.28 -14.63
N ASP A 518 16.09 -16.36 -15.41
CA ASP A 518 17.40 -16.92 -15.78
C ASP A 518 18.34 -15.89 -16.42
N GLN A 519 17.80 -15.02 -17.28
CA GLN A 519 18.56 -13.98 -17.96
C GLN A 519 19.01 -12.84 -17.03
N HIS A 520 18.30 -12.63 -15.93
CA HIS A 520 18.54 -11.54 -14.99
C HIS A 520 19.29 -11.99 -13.73
N GLU A 521 19.23 -13.26 -13.34
CA GLU A 521 20.04 -13.83 -12.25
C GLU A 521 21.52 -13.96 -12.66
N TRP A 522 21.80 -14.34 -13.91
CA TRP A 522 23.17 -14.28 -14.49
C TRP A 522 23.74 -12.85 -14.58
N ALA A 523 22.93 -11.80 -14.44
CA ALA A 523 23.43 -10.43 -14.40
C ALA A 523 23.95 -10.03 -13.02
N ASN A 524 23.45 -10.63 -11.94
CA ASN A 524 23.80 -10.26 -10.55
C ASN A 524 24.95 -11.09 -9.95
N ASN A 525 25.28 -12.25 -10.54
CA ASN A 525 26.31 -13.15 -10.00
C ASN A 525 27.74 -12.91 -10.53
N ASP A 526 27.94 -11.98 -11.48
CA ASP A 526 29.27 -11.67 -12.05
C ASP A 526 29.94 -10.42 -11.43
N ASP A 527 29.37 -9.83 -10.37
CA ASP A 527 29.94 -8.72 -9.60
C ASP A 527 30.58 -9.18 -8.25
N LEU A 528 31.04 -10.45 -8.18
CA LEU A 528 31.88 -10.97 -7.07
C LEU A 528 33.33 -11.21 -7.49
#